data_AF-A0A6M2E3I6-F1
#
_entry.id   AF-A0A6M2E3I6-F1
#
_cell.length_a   1.000
_cell.length_b   1.000
_cell.length_c   1.000
_cell.angle_alpha   90.00
_cell.angle_beta   90.00
_cell.angle_gamma   90.00
#
_symmetry.space_group_name_H-M   'P 1'
#
loop_
_entity.id
_entity.type
_entity.pdbx_description
1 polymer ?
#
loop_
_entity_poly.entity_id
_entity_poly.type
_entity_poly.pdbx_seq_one_letter_code
_entity_poly.pdbx_strand_id
1 'polypeptide(L)'
;MLSLMLQAFFLALIAAAHEEDSHEPAVTGSASSLDDTSNRTSASGEEIEEDYDDNYNSGALGGCYCPAAHLRTRQGNFSRVAGCIYICEERNCTVEHDYPCYDITLELFSAMEVNATQNCFPGMCRNGTCVTTGEKEECFK
;
A
#
# COMPACT_ATOMS: atom_id res chain seq x y z
N MET A 1 23.92 -49.14 -23.39
CA MET A 1 25.30 -49.01 -22.88
C MET A 1 26.16 -48.44 -23.99
N LEU A 2 26.98 -47.42 -23.69
CA LEU A 2 27.61 -46.42 -24.59
C LEU A 2 26.58 -45.37 -25.06
N SER A 3 26.74 -44.07 -24.85
CA SER A 3 27.97 -43.28 -24.77
C SER A 3 27.88 -42.22 -23.66
N LEU A 4 28.73 -42.38 -22.65
CA LEU A 4 29.16 -41.36 -21.73
C LEU A 4 30.26 -40.52 -22.41
N MET A 5 30.39 -39.26 -21.99
CA MET A 5 31.55 -38.36 -22.12
C MET A 5 31.69 -37.51 -23.37
N LEU A 6 31.44 -36.20 -23.21
CA LEU A 6 32.37 -35.10 -23.51
C LEU A 6 31.78 -33.84 -22.84
N GLN A 7 32.33 -33.34 -21.72
CA GLN A 7 33.41 -32.33 -21.68
C GLN A 7 33.08 -31.12 -22.57
N ALA A 8 33.09 -29.86 -22.13
CA ALA A 8 33.73 -29.23 -20.99
C ALA A 8 33.25 -27.76 -20.90
N PHE A 9 33.36 -27.20 -19.69
CA PHE A 9 33.85 -25.84 -19.38
C PHE A 9 33.34 -24.65 -20.23
N PHE A 10 32.75 -23.64 -19.58
CA PHE A 10 33.43 -22.34 -19.44
C PHE A 10 32.79 -21.51 -18.32
N LEU A 11 33.59 -21.26 -17.27
CA LEU A 11 33.43 -20.23 -16.26
C LEU A 11 33.88 -18.87 -16.83
N ALA A 12 33.15 -17.80 -16.53
CA ALA A 12 33.64 -16.41 -16.43
C ALA A 12 32.54 -15.61 -15.70
N LEU A 13 32.60 -15.25 -14.41
CA LEU A 13 33.56 -14.38 -13.72
C LEU A 13 33.75 -13.05 -14.45
N ILE A 14 32.83 -12.11 -14.20
CA ILE A 14 33.07 -10.68 -14.38
C ILE A 14 33.17 -10.08 -12.97
N ALA A 15 34.38 -9.70 -12.62
CA ALA A 15 34.74 -8.92 -11.45
C ALA A 15 35.26 -7.55 -11.91
N ALA A 16 35.10 -6.57 -11.02
CA ALA A 16 35.68 -5.21 -11.04
C ALA A 16 35.03 -4.24 -12.05
N ALA A 17 34.81 -2.96 -11.80
CA ALA A 17 35.08 -2.01 -10.71
C ALA A 17 34.01 -0.88 -10.88
N HIS A 18 33.75 0.07 -9.98
CA HIS A 18 34.64 1.15 -9.55
C HIS A 18 33.83 2.21 -8.76
N GLU A 19 34.40 2.65 -7.64
CA GLU A 19 34.42 3.97 -6.94
C GLU A 19 33.15 4.86 -6.93
N GLU A 20 32.61 5.13 -5.74
CA GLU A 20 32.78 6.36 -4.93
C GLU A 20 32.03 7.59 -5.49
N ASP A 21 30.98 8.05 -4.78
CA ASP A 21 30.91 9.46 -4.35
C ASP A 21 29.83 9.65 -3.28
N SER A 22 30.26 10.17 -2.13
CA SER A 22 29.43 10.71 -1.06
C SER A 22 29.04 12.14 -1.42
N HIS A 23 27.74 12.46 -1.40
CA HIS A 23 27.29 13.84 -1.28
C HIS A 23 26.03 13.93 -0.41
N GLU A 24 26.23 14.36 0.83
CA GLU A 24 25.20 15.05 1.61
C GLU A 24 24.95 16.44 1.02
N PRO A 25 23.73 16.96 1.11
CA PRO A 25 23.58 18.39 1.32
C PRO A 25 22.71 18.72 2.54
N ALA A 26 23.39 19.40 3.48
CA ALA A 26 22.97 20.64 4.14
C ALA A 26 21.55 20.73 4.73
N VAL A 27 21.52 20.59 6.05
CA VAL A 27 20.62 21.32 6.95
C VAL A 27 20.68 22.82 6.64
N THR A 28 19.55 23.42 6.29
CA THR A 28 19.33 24.86 6.44
C THR A 28 18.00 25.08 7.14
N GLY A 29 18.09 25.55 8.39
CA GLY A 29 16.95 26.13 9.07
C GLY A 29 16.59 27.48 8.46
N SER A 30 15.30 27.78 8.44
CA SER A 30 14.81 29.14 8.33
C SER A 30 13.49 29.23 9.09
N ALA A 31 13.57 29.86 10.26
CA ALA A 31 12.41 30.37 10.96
C ALA A 31 11.77 31.48 10.13
N SER A 32 10.45 31.49 10.05
CA SER A 32 9.67 32.68 9.70
C SER A 32 8.37 32.64 10.47
N SER A 33 8.33 33.46 11.51
CA SER A 33 7.13 33.86 12.23
C SER A 33 6.29 34.76 11.33
N LEU A 34 5.02 34.44 11.15
CA LEU A 34 3.98 35.40 10.83
C LEU A 34 2.72 35.03 11.64
N ASP A 35 2.55 35.80 12.71
CA ASP A 35 1.30 36.07 13.40
C ASP A 35 0.31 36.67 12.39
N ASP A 36 -0.84 36.06 12.18
CA ASP A 36 -2.01 36.82 11.73
C ASP A 36 -3.28 36.21 12.32
N THR A 37 -3.78 36.90 13.33
CA THR A 37 -5.04 36.61 14.00
C THR A 37 -6.18 37.01 13.04
N SER A 38 -6.82 36.05 12.39
CA SER A 38 -8.08 36.29 11.65
C SER A 38 -9.23 35.52 12.28
N ASN A 39 -9.98 36.23 13.11
CA ASN A 39 -11.28 35.83 13.62
C ASN A 39 -12.32 35.95 12.48
N ARG A 40 -12.82 34.83 11.96
CA ARG A 40 -14.10 34.82 11.24
C ARG A 40 -14.89 33.54 11.48
N THR A 41 -16.01 33.77 12.15
CA THR A 41 -17.14 32.91 12.50
C THR A 41 -17.55 31.88 11.46
N SER A 42 -17.87 30.69 11.98
CA SER A 42 -18.56 29.52 11.42
C SER A 42 -19.55 29.78 10.28
N ALA A 43 -19.39 29.00 9.21
CA ALA A 43 -20.50 28.45 8.45
C ALA A 43 -20.16 26.99 8.10
N SER A 44 -21.05 26.10 8.51
CA SER A 44 -20.99 24.65 8.40
C SER A 44 -20.85 24.15 6.97
N GLY A 45 -19.87 23.29 6.75
CA GLY A 45 -19.62 22.55 5.52
C GLY A 45 -18.23 21.95 5.58
N GLU A 46 -17.97 21.08 6.56
CA GLU A 46 -16.80 20.20 6.49
C GLU A 46 -17.05 19.26 5.31
N GLU A 47 -16.56 19.64 4.13
CA GLU A 47 -16.12 18.67 3.15
C GLU A 47 -15.00 17.89 3.86
N ILE A 48 -15.34 16.69 4.32
CA ILE A 48 -14.35 15.77 4.85
C ILE A 48 -13.49 15.41 3.63
N GLU A 49 -12.39 16.12 3.44
CA GLU A 49 -11.31 15.66 2.58
C GLU A 49 -10.91 14.29 3.11
N GLU A 50 -11.22 13.24 2.35
CA GLU A 50 -10.71 11.92 2.62
C GLU A 50 -9.19 12.02 2.50
N ASP A 51 -8.50 12.08 3.64
CA ASP A 51 -7.04 12.10 3.75
C ASP A 51 -6.51 10.74 3.26
N TYR A 52 -6.35 10.63 1.95
CA TYR A 52 -5.68 9.52 1.32
C TYR A 52 -4.21 9.58 1.72
N ASP A 53 -3.77 8.66 2.56
CA ASP A 53 -2.36 8.51 2.94
C ASP A 53 -1.51 8.34 1.66
N ASP A 54 -0.83 9.43 1.27
CA ASP A 54 -0.07 9.57 0.02
C ASP A 54 1.14 8.63 -0.09
N ASN A 55 1.43 7.82 0.94
CA ASN A 55 2.47 6.81 0.91
C ASN A 55 2.01 5.51 0.21
N TYR A 56 1.33 5.67 -0.92
CA TYR A 56 0.74 4.58 -1.68
C TYR A 56 1.73 4.07 -2.73
N ASN A 57 2.42 2.97 -2.42
CA ASN A 57 3.27 2.29 -3.39
C ASN A 57 2.41 1.56 -4.44
N SER A 58 1.91 2.34 -5.41
CA SER A 58 1.11 1.90 -6.56
C SER A 58 1.78 0.79 -7.39
N GLY A 59 3.09 0.56 -7.22
CA GLY A 59 3.81 -0.56 -7.82
C GLY A 59 3.41 -1.95 -7.32
N ALA A 60 2.87 -2.07 -6.09
CA ALA A 60 2.57 -3.36 -5.45
C ALA A 60 1.12 -3.86 -5.65
N LEU A 61 0.32 -3.17 -6.48
CA LEU A 61 -1.13 -3.38 -6.56
C LEU A 61 -1.60 -3.76 -7.97
N GLY A 62 -0.80 -4.57 -8.65
CA GLY A 62 -1.22 -5.22 -9.90
C GLY A 62 -1.24 -4.31 -11.13
N GLY A 63 -0.47 -3.21 -11.12
CA GLY A 63 -0.25 -2.38 -12.31
C GLY A 63 -1.40 -1.44 -12.67
N CYS A 64 -2.35 -1.22 -11.76
CA CYS A 64 -3.38 -0.20 -11.91
C CYS A 64 -2.98 1.12 -11.24
N TYR A 65 -3.35 2.24 -11.85
CA TYR A 65 -2.95 3.58 -11.39
C TYR A 65 -3.88 4.19 -10.32
N CYS A 66 -5.08 3.63 -10.11
CA CYS A 66 -5.98 4.12 -9.06
C CYS A 66 -5.59 3.59 -7.68
N PRO A 67 -5.83 4.37 -6.62
CA PRO A 67 -5.75 3.87 -5.25
C PRO A 67 -6.81 2.78 -5.02
N ALA A 68 -6.41 1.70 -4.36
CA ALA A 68 -7.29 0.68 -3.85
C ALA A 68 -7.78 1.09 -2.46
N ALA A 69 -8.99 0.66 -2.12
CA ALA A 69 -9.56 0.85 -0.80
C ALA A 69 -8.68 0.20 0.27
N HIS A 70 -8.33 0.93 1.33
CA HIS A 70 -7.52 0.44 2.45
C HIS A 70 -8.23 0.65 3.78
N LEU A 71 -7.93 -0.24 4.72
CA LEU A 71 -8.39 -0.17 6.10
C LEU A 71 -7.19 -0.22 7.04
N ARG A 72 -7.27 0.50 8.15
CA ARG A 72 -6.25 0.57 9.19
C ARG A 72 -6.64 -0.34 10.35
N THR A 73 -5.66 -0.97 10.98
CA THR A 73 -5.85 -1.72 12.23
C THR A 73 -5.44 -0.87 13.43
N ARG A 74 -6.03 -1.11 14.59
CA ARG A 74 -5.52 -0.56 15.86
C ARG A 74 -4.33 -1.34 16.42
N GLN A 75 -4.13 -2.58 15.96
CA GLN A 75 -3.13 -3.50 16.49
C GLN A 75 -1.74 -3.31 15.85
N GLY A 76 -1.60 -2.38 14.91
CA GLY A 76 -0.33 -1.97 14.32
C GLY A 76 -0.48 -0.72 13.44
N ASN A 77 0.61 0.00 13.20
CA ASN A 77 0.63 1.16 12.29
C ASN A 77 0.78 0.70 10.83
N PHE A 78 -0.08 -0.20 10.36
CA PHE A 78 -0.09 -0.64 8.96
C PHE A 78 -1.53 -0.71 8.43
N SER A 79 -1.66 -0.55 7.12
CA SER A 79 -2.92 -0.65 6.39
C SER A 79 -2.96 -1.93 5.56
N ARG A 80 -4.16 -2.41 5.24
CA ARG A 80 -4.40 -3.54 4.34
C ARG A 80 -5.47 -3.16 3.32
N VAL A 81 -5.43 -3.77 2.13
CA VAL A 81 -6.49 -3.56 1.13
C VAL A 81 -7.83 -4.14 1.60
N ALA A 82 -8.93 -3.45 1.28
CA ALA A 82 -10.28 -3.96 1.41
C ALA A 82 -10.62 -4.81 0.17
N GLY A 83 -10.36 -6.12 0.28
CA GLY A 83 -10.50 -7.06 -0.83
C GLY A 83 -9.31 -7.04 -1.79
N CYS A 84 -9.23 -8.07 -2.64
CA CYS A 84 -8.12 -8.28 -3.59
C CYS A 84 -8.48 -7.95 -5.04
N ILE A 85 -9.72 -7.49 -5.28
CA ILE A 85 -10.19 -6.99 -6.58
C ILE A 85 -10.89 -5.66 -6.31
N TYR A 86 -10.52 -4.63 -7.07
CA TYR A 86 -11.15 -3.32 -7.02
C TYR A 86 -11.40 -2.79 -8.43
N ILE A 87 -12.28 -1.79 -8.54
CA ILE A 87 -12.63 -1.18 -9.82
C ILE A 87 -11.86 0.14 -9.95
N CYS A 88 -11.15 0.29 -11.06
CA CYS A 88 -10.41 1.50 -11.43
C CYS A 88 -10.74 1.83 -12.89
N GLU A 89 -11.29 3.02 -13.16
CA GLU A 89 -11.66 3.45 -14.53
C GLU A 89 -12.42 2.36 -15.31
N GLU A 90 -13.43 1.77 -14.67
CA GLU A 90 -14.28 0.69 -15.23
C GLU A 90 -13.58 -0.66 -15.46
N ARG A 91 -12.34 -0.83 -15.00
CA ARG A 91 -11.60 -2.10 -15.09
C ARG A 91 -11.46 -2.75 -13.72
N ASN A 92 -11.54 -4.08 -13.71
CA ASN A 92 -11.16 -4.87 -12.53
C ASN A 92 -9.65 -4.92 -12.42
N CYS A 93 -9.15 -4.41 -11.30
CA CYS A 93 -7.75 -4.45 -10.90
C CYS A 93 -7.58 -5.53 -9.85
N THR A 94 -6.62 -6.43 -10.07
CA THR A 94 -6.32 -7.52 -9.15
C THR A 94 -5.08 -7.15 -8.36
N VAL A 95 -5.21 -7.12 -7.04
CA VAL A 95 -4.09 -6.90 -6.12
C VAL A 95 -3.06 -8.03 -6.26
N GLU A 96 -1.78 -7.69 -6.09
CA GLU A 96 -0.69 -8.64 -6.21
C GLU A 96 -0.85 -9.86 -5.28
N HIS A 97 -0.34 -11.01 -5.73
CA HIS A 97 -0.29 -12.21 -4.92
C HIS A 97 0.52 -11.94 -3.63
N ASP A 98 0.11 -12.52 -2.51
CA ASP A 98 0.73 -12.29 -1.19
C ASP A 98 0.57 -10.87 -0.61
N TYR A 99 -0.25 -9.99 -1.20
CA TYR A 99 -0.52 -8.70 -0.58
C TYR A 99 -1.46 -8.82 0.64
N PRO A 100 -1.19 -8.15 1.78
CA PRO A 100 -2.07 -8.18 2.95
C PRO A 100 -3.45 -7.57 2.68
N CYS A 101 -4.51 -8.29 3.02
CA CYS A 101 -5.89 -7.88 2.75
C CYS A 101 -6.81 -8.09 3.96
N TYR A 102 -7.98 -7.47 3.90
CA TYR A 102 -9.16 -7.89 4.65
C TYR A 102 -10.19 -8.52 3.71
N ASP A 103 -10.91 -9.52 4.20
CA ASP A 103 -12.06 -10.10 3.51
C ASP A 103 -13.28 -9.17 3.58
N ILE A 104 -13.20 -8.09 2.81
CA ILE A 104 -14.20 -7.03 2.70
C ILE A 104 -14.45 -6.80 1.22
N THR A 105 -15.72 -6.76 0.84
CA THR A 105 -16.13 -6.41 -0.53
C THR A 105 -16.08 -4.90 -0.73
N LEU A 106 -15.95 -4.46 -1.99
CA LEU A 106 -15.99 -3.03 -2.32
C LEU A 106 -17.30 -2.38 -1.87
N GLU A 107 -18.44 -3.07 -2.04
CA GLU A 107 -19.75 -2.60 -1.59
C GLU A 107 -19.79 -2.39 -0.08
N LEU A 108 -19.25 -3.35 0.69
CA LEU A 108 -19.18 -3.23 2.15
C LEU A 108 -18.26 -2.07 2.54
N PHE A 109 -17.09 -1.95 1.93
CA PHE A 109 -16.17 -0.84 2.17
C PHE A 109 -16.82 0.53 1.92
N SER A 110 -17.56 0.68 0.81
CA SER A 110 -18.28 1.91 0.50
C SER A 110 -19.39 2.24 1.50
N ALA A 111 -19.94 1.23 2.18
CA ALA A 111 -20.96 1.41 3.22
C ALA A 111 -20.37 1.64 4.62
N MET A 112 -19.06 1.51 4.81
CA MET A 112 -18.42 1.76 6.10
C MET A 112 -18.38 3.25 6.43
N GLU A 113 -18.71 3.57 7.68
CA GLU A 113 -18.52 4.92 8.21
C GLU A 113 -17.04 5.17 8.51
N VAL A 114 -16.54 6.35 8.15
CA VAL A 114 -15.14 6.75 8.36
C VAL A 114 -14.83 6.74 9.86
N ASN A 115 -13.67 6.20 10.25
CA ASN A 115 -13.25 6.02 11.65
C ASN A 115 -14.12 5.09 12.52
N ALA A 116 -15.24 4.57 12.01
CA ALA A 116 -16.03 3.59 12.73
C ALA A 116 -15.28 2.25 12.78
N THR A 117 -15.12 1.71 13.99
CA THR A 117 -14.40 0.46 14.20
C THR A 117 -15.33 -0.74 14.02
N GLN A 118 -14.85 -1.77 13.31
CA GLN A 118 -15.56 -3.02 13.12
C GLN A 118 -14.62 -4.22 13.18
N ASN A 119 -15.19 -5.42 13.26
CA ASN A 119 -14.42 -6.66 13.18
C ASN A 119 -14.11 -6.98 11.71
N CYS A 120 -12.84 -7.23 11.42
CA CYS A 120 -12.33 -7.53 10.09
C CYS A 120 -11.51 -8.83 10.13
N PHE A 121 -11.51 -9.57 9.03
CA PHE A 121 -10.79 -10.83 8.92
C PHE A 121 -9.54 -10.64 8.05
N PRO A 122 -8.35 -10.49 8.65
CA PRO A 122 -7.12 -10.33 7.90
C PRO A 122 -6.74 -11.61 7.14
N GLY A 123 -6.07 -11.41 6.02
CA GLY A 123 -5.64 -12.47 5.12
C GLY A 123 -4.56 -12.01 4.14
N MET A 124 -4.37 -12.82 3.11
CA MET A 124 -3.42 -12.58 2.02
C MET A 124 -4.10 -12.79 0.67
N CYS A 125 -3.81 -11.94 -0.30
CA CYS A 125 -4.36 -12.05 -1.65
C CYS A 125 -3.81 -13.27 -2.39
N ARG A 126 -4.71 -14.12 -2.89
CA ARG A 126 -4.40 -15.28 -3.74
C ARG A 126 -5.35 -15.28 -4.92
N ASN A 127 -4.82 -15.01 -6.12
CA ASN A 127 -5.59 -15.01 -7.37
C ASN A 127 -6.88 -14.16 -7.30
N GLY A 128 -6.78 -12.95 -6.74
CA GLY A 128 -7.91 -12.02 -6.59
C GLY A 128 -8.87 -12.34 -5.45
N THR A 129 -8.57 -13.32 -4.60
CA THR A 129 -9.37 -13.64 -3.40
C THR A 129 -8.55 -13.37 -2.14
N CYS A 130 -9.16 -12.78 -1.10
CA CYS A 130 -8.52 -12.64 0.20
C CYS A 130 -8.66 -13.96 0.96
N VAL A 131 -7.55 -14.67 1.17
CA VAL A 131 -7.54 -15.92 1.95
C VAL A 131 -7.24 -15.56 3.39
N THR A 132 -8.24 -15.69 4.26
CA THR A 132 -8.18 -15.27 5.66
C THR A 132 -7.45 -16.29 6.54
N THR A 133 -6.89 -15.82 7.66
CA THR A 133 -6.30 -16.69 8.69
C THR A 133 -7.34 -17.26 9.67
N GLY A 134 -8.58 -16.75 9.63
CA GLY A 134 -9.67 -17.10 10.54
C GLY A 134 -9.66 -16.32 11.86
N GLU A 135 -8.59 -15.58 12.15
CA GLU A 135 -8.55 -14.63 13.26
C GLU A 135 -9.27 -13.34 12.88
N LYS A 136 -9.78 -12.61 13.89
CA LYS A 136 -10.42 -11.30 13.70
C LYS A 136 -9.62 -10.21 14.39
N GLU A 137 -9.55 -9.04 13.78
CA GLU A 137 -8.99 -7.83 14.38
C GLU A 137 -9.95 -6.63 14.20
N GLU A 138 -9.74 -5.59 15.01
CA GLU A 138 -10.48 -4.34 14.85
C GLU A 138 -9.85 -3.50 13.73
N CYS A 139 -10.66 -3.12 12.75
CA CYS A 139 -10.24 -2.24 11.67
C CYS A 139 -11.23 -1.10 11.42
N PHE A 140 -10.75 -0.05 10.75
CA PHE A 140 -11.52 1.14 10.41
C PHE A 140 -11.04 1.74 9.08
N LYS A 141 -11.93 2.48 8.41
CA LYS A 141 -11.60 3.31 7.25
C LYS A 141 -10.89 4.58 7.71
#